data_AF-A0A4V0I516-F1
#
_entry.id   AF-A0A4V0I516-F1
#
_cell.length_a   1.000
_cell.length_b   1.000
_cell.length_c   1.000
_cell.angle_alpha   90.00
_cell.angle_beta   90.00
_cell.angle_gamma   90.00
#
_symmetry.space_group_name_H-M   'P 1'
#
loop_
_entity.id
_entity.type
_entity.pdbx_description
1 polymer ?
#
loop_
_entity_poly.entity_id
_entity_poly.type
_entity_poly.pdbx_seq_one_letter_code
_entity_poly.pdbx_strand_id
1 'polypeptide(L)'
;MDATKTPPPAAPQRKTLTPECVAAELDVTPEAVRDWLTYGVLVTTPKGERKRVALKGRKVGGRWRIERADLDTFTKVTTEASVSPDAVGAEDRAETAAQARRQAKSDQEYARAYLRGEKQ
;
A
#
# COMPACT_ATOMS: atom_id res chain seq x y z
N MET A 1 -20.02 -22.65 45.85
CA MET A 1 -19.14 -23.53 45.06
C MET A 1 -18.76 -22.74 43.82
N ASP A 2 -17.68 -21.97 43.92
CA ASP A 2 -17.16 -21.12 42.85
C ASP A 2 -16.45 -21.98 41.82
N ALA A 3 -17.13 -22.29 40.72
CA ALA A 3 -16.49 -22.86 39.55
C ALA A 3 -15.71 -21.75 38.85
N THR A 4 -14.42 -21.71 39.17
CA THR A 4 -13.33 -21.02 38.47
C THR A 4 -13.51 -21.09 36.96
N LYS A 5 -14.13 -20.05 36.38
CA LYS A 5 -14.11 -19.80 34.94
C LYS A 5 -12.73 -19.24 34.61
N THR A 6 -11.77 -20.14 34.44
CA THR A 6 -10.46 -19.81 33.84
C THR A 6 -10.74 -19.05 32.54
N PRO A 7 -10.35 -17.75 32.43
CA PRO A 7 -10.47 -17.06 31.16
C PRO A 7 -9.62 -17.84 30.16
N PRO A 8 -10.11 -18.11 28.93
CA PRO A 8 -9.30 -18.74 27.91
C PRO A 8 -7.99 -17.93 27.78
N PRO A 9 -6.84 -18.58 27.55
CA PRO A 9 -5.57 -17.87 27.36
C PRO A 9 -5.84 -16.80 26.32
N ALA A 10 -5.64 -15.54 26.69
CA ALA A 10 -5.89 -14.41 25.83
C ALA A 10 -5.09 -14.66 24.55
N ALA A 11 -5.77 -15.14 23.51
CA ALA A 11 -5.22 -15.24 22.17
C ALA A 11 -4.54 -13.89 21.93
N PRO A 12 -3.28 -13.84 21.48
CA PRO A 12 -2.53 -12.60 21.37
C PRO A 12 -3.45 -11.64 20.66
N GLN A 13 -3.94 -10.62 21.39
CA GLN A 13 -5.05 -9.82 20.93
C GLN A 13 -4.56 -9.20 19.63
N ARG A 14 -4.98 -9.75 18.49
CA ARG A 14 -4.57 -9.31 17.17
C ARG A 14 -5.16 -7.92 17.01
N LYS A 15 -4.47 -6.92 17.58
CA LYS A 15 -4.80 -5.51 17.49
C LYS A 15 -4.70 -5.19 16.01
N THR A 16 -5.86 -5.29 15.36
CA THR A 16 -6.01 -4.92 13.98
C THR A 16 -6.22 -3.42 13.96
N LEU A 17 -5.25 -2.72 13.40
CA LEU A 17 -5.23 -1.28 13.28
C LEU A 17 -5.94 -0.87 11.99
N THR A 18 -6.61 0.27 12.03
CA THR A 18 -7.08 0.95 10.84
C THR A 18 -5.97 1.84 10.27
N PRO A 19 -6.01 2.20 8.99
CA PRO A 19 -5.06 3.14 8.42
C PRO A 19 -5.00 4.46 9.18
N GLU A 20 -6.12 4.95 9.75
CA GLU A 20 -6.11 6.16 10.59
C GLU A 20 -5.29 5.99 11.87
N CYS A 21 -5.36 4.82 12.50
CA CYS A 21 -4.61 4.56 13.73
C CYS A 21 -3.11 4.43 13.45
N VAL A 22 -2.75 3.77 12.34
CA VAL A 22 -1.35 3.66 11.89
C VAL A 22 -0.78 5.03 11.51
N ALA A 23 -1.60 5.86 10.84
CA ALA A 23 -1.23 7.21 10.47
C ALA A 23 -0.89 8.07 11.70
N ALA A 24 -1.73 8.00 12.74
CA ALA A 24 -1.47 8.70 14.00
C ALA A 24 -0.25 8.16 14.75
N GLU A 25 0.03 6.86 14.72
CA GLU A 25 1.21 6.28 15.39
C GLU A 25 2.53 6.60 14.69
N LEU A 26 2.51 6.77 13.36
CA LEU A 26 3.70 7.05 12.56
C LEU A 26 3.84 8.53 12.19
N ASP A 27 2.94 9.39 12.69
CA ASP A 27 2.86 10.82 12.35
C ASP A 27 2.83 11.09 10.82
N VAL A 28 2.03 10.30 10.10
CA VAL A 28 1.85 10.41 8.65
C VAL A 28 0.39 10.63 8.29
N THR A 29 0.11 10.94 7.02
CA THR A 29 -1.27 11.05 6.55
C THR A 29 -1.90 9.66 6.36
N PRO A 30 -3.21 9.49 6.64
CA PRO A 30 -3.91 8.23 6.38
C PRO A 30 -3.97 7.87 4.89
N GLU A 31 -3.80 8.86 4.00
CA GLU A 31 -3.63 8.63 2.56
C GLU A 31 -2.31 7.94 2.26
N ALA A 32 -1.20 8.36 2.89
CA ALA A 32 0.09 7.68 2.73
C ALA A 32 0.03 6.22 3.19
N VAL A 33 -0.67 5.93 4.29
CA VAL A 33 -0.86 4.54 4.76
C VAL A 33 -1.68 3.72 3.76
N ARG A 34 -2.72 4.30 3.16
CA ARG A 34 -3.50 3.64 2.10
C ARG A 34 -2.66 3.40 0.85
N ASP A 35 -1.77 4.32 0.53
CA ASP A 35 -0.82 4.20 -0.56
C ASP A 35 0.17 3.06 -0.31
N TRP A 36 0.74 2.96 0.90
CA TRP A 36 1.61 1.83 1.29
C TRP A 36 0.90 0.46 1.27
N LEU A 37 -0.41 0.44 1.52
CA LEU A 37 -1.23 -0.77 1.41
C LEU A 37 -1.53 -1.16 -0.03
N THR A 38 -1.60 -0.18 -0.94
CA THR A 38 -2.07 -0.38 -2.33
C THR A 38 -0.90 -0.52 -3.30
N TYR A 39 0.09 0.36 -3.18
CA TYR A 39 1.24 0.50 -4.07
C TYR A 39 2.55 0.13 -3.36
N GLY A 40 2.62 0.30 -2.04
CA GLY A 40 3.85 0.09 -1.26
C GLY A 40 4.81 1.28 -1.34
N VAL A 41 5.82 1.28 -0.48
CA VAL A 41 6.87 2.30 -0.42
C VAL A 41 8.16 1.79 -1.06
N LEU A 42 8.82 2.65 -1.82
CA LEU A 42 10.19 2.41 -2.26
C LEU A 42 11.15 2.78 -1.12
N VAL A 43 11.94 1.80 -0.69
CA VAL A 43 13.01 1.99 0.28
C VAL A 43 14.35 1.71 -0.37
N THR A 44 15.39 2.44 0.02
CA THR A 44 16.76 2.17 -0.42
C THR A 44 17.43 1.34 0.67
N THR A 45 17.78 0.09 0.36
CA THR A 45 18.48 -0.78 1.31
C THR A 45 19.87 -0.22 1.60
N PRO A 46 20.50 -0.59 2.73
CA PRO A 46 21.89 -0.22 3.01
C PRO A 46 22.90 -0.69 1.93
N LYS A 47 22.50 -1.61 1.04
CA LYS A 47 23.29 -2.03 -0.12
C LYS A 47 23.14 -1.11 -1.34
N GLY A 48 22.34 -0.04 -1.24
CA GLY A 48 22.02 0.88 -2.33
C GLY A 48 20.94 0.38 -3.29
N GLU A 49 20.29 -0.74 -2.98
CA GLU A 49 19.25 -1.32 -3.85
C GLU A 49 17.89 -0.70 -3.53
N ARG A 50 17.17 -0.21 -4.54
CA ARG A 50 15.79 0.25 -4.41
C ARG A 50 14.87 -0.97 -4.34
N LYS A 51 14.16 -1.14 -3.22
CA LYS A 51 13.23 -2.24 -3.00
C LYS A 51 11.86 -1.69 -2.67
N ARG A 52 10.82 -2.21 -3.31
CA ARG A 52 9.43 -1.93 -2.95
C ARG A 52 9.03 -2.80 -1.76
N VAL A 53 8.55 -2.17 -0.70
CA VAL A 53 8.05 -2.80 0.52
C VAL A 53 6.61 -2.36 0.71
N ALA A 54 5.68 -3.30 0.71
CA ALA A 54 4.26 -3.01 0.91
C ALA A 54 3.86 -3.31 2.36
N LEU A 55 3.00 -2.46 2.92
CA LEU A 55 2.37 -2.74 4.19
C LEU A 55 1.34 -3.86 3.97
N LYS A 56 1.38 -4.91 4.78
CA LYS A 56 0.39 -5.98 4.71
C LYS A 56 -0.85 -5.59 5.48
N GLY A 57 -1.99 -5.57 4.77
CA GLY A 57 -3.30 -5.40 5.38
C GLY A 57 -4.33 -6.27 4.67
N ARG A 58 -5.39 -6.63 5.39
CA ARG A 58 -6.56 -7.32 4.84
C ARG A 58 -7.75 -6.38 4.82
N LYS A 59 -8.53 -6.42 3.74
CA LYS A 59 -9.79 -5.68 3.65
C LYS A 59 -10.92 -6.55 4.20
N VAL A 60 -11.60 -6.10 5.26
CA VAL A 60 -12.71 -6.82 5.91
C VAL A 60 -13.91 -5.89 5.94
N GLY A 61 -14.98 -6.24 5.21
CA GLY A 61 -16.18 -5.41 5.12
C GLY A 61 -15.90 -4.00 4.56
N GLY A 62 -15.02 -3.91 3.56
CA GLY A 62 -14.64 -2.63 2.94
C GLY A 62 -13.62 -1.79 3.74
N ARG A 63 -13.28 -2.17 4.97
CA ARG A 63 -12.30 -1.48 5.81
C ARG A 63 -10.95 -2.21 5.82
N TRP A 64 -9.87 -1.46 5.71
CA TRP A 64 -8.51 -1.98 5.86
C TRP A 64 -8.23 -2.33 7.32
N ARG A 65 -7.67 -3.51 7.54
CA ARG A 65 -7.25 -4.05 8.84
C ARG A 65 -5.79 -4.46 8.72
N ILE A 66 -4.94 -3.84 9.51
CA ILE A 66 -3.49 -4.06 9.52
C ILE A 66 -3.16 -4.77 10.83
N GLU A 67 -2.50 -5.92 10.81
CA GLU A 67 -2.08 -6.54 12.06
C GLU A 67 -0.87 -5.77 12.61
N ARG A 68 -0.82 -5.54 13.94
CA ARG A 68 0.31 -4.83 14.56
C ARG A 68 1.66 -5.47 14.22
N ALA A 69 1.72 -6.80 14.09
CA ALA A 69 2.94 -7.51 13.73
C ALA A 69 3.42 -7.19 12.29
N ASP A 70 2.49 -7.03 11.35
CA ASP A 70 2.81 -6.61 9.98
C ASP A 70 3.29 -5.16 9.95
N LEU A 71 2.67 -4.29 10.75
CA LEU A 71 3.13 -2.91 10.91
C LEU A 71 4.55 -2.86 11.50
N ASP A 72 4.82 -3.61 12.57
CA ASP A 72 6.15 -3.66 13.20
C ASP A 72 7.22 -4.17 12.23
N THR A 73 6.90 -5.23 11.48
CA THR A 73 7.78 -5.75 10.43
C THR A 73 8.04 -4.72 9.35
N PHE A 74 7.00 -4.00 8.90
CA PHE A 74 7.12 -2.94 7.91
C PHE A 74 8.01 -1.81 8.44
N THR A 75 7.70 -1.28 9.63
CA THR A 75 8.46 -0.20 10.26
C THR A 75 9.92 -0.59 10.45
N LYS A 76 10.20 -1.83 10.85
CA LYS A 76 11.56 -2.34 11.00
C LYS A 76 12.31 -2.31 9.66
N VAL A 77 11.70 -2.85 8.61
CA VAL A 77 12.31 -2.84 7.26
C VAL A 77 12.51 -1.41 6.74
N THR A 78 11.57 -0.50 7.00
CA THR A 78 11.64 0.91 6.58
C THR A 78 12.56 1.76 7.46
N THR A 79 12.88 1.35 8.68
CA THR A 79 13.87 2.05 9.51
C THR A 79 15.28 1.57 9.17
N GLU A 80 15.45 0.28 8.88
CA GLU A 80 16.74 -0.29 8.47
C GLU A 80 17.14 0.10 7.03
N ALA A 81 16.15 0.30 6.15
CA ALA A 81 16.35 0.84 4.82
C ALA A 81 16.09 2.35 4.86
N SER A 82 17.01 3.19 4.39
CA SER A 82 16.77 4.64 4.32
C SER A 82 15.52 4.92 3.46
N VAL A 83 14.40 5.21 4.11
CA VAL A 83 13.17 5.64 3.44
C VAL A 83 13.41 7.04 2.93
N SER A 84 13.25 7.23 1.63
CA SER A 84 13.08 8.57 1.06
C SER A 84 11.58 8.88 1.09
N PRO A 85 11.08 9.66 2.06
CA PRO A 85 9.65 9.96 2.20
C PRO A 85 9.07 10.70 0.99
N ASP A 86 9.93 11.30 0.15
CA ASP A 86 9.56 12.04 -1.05
C ASP A 86 9.13 11.14 -2.24
N ALA A 87 9.55 9.87 -2.25
CA ALA A 87 9.42 8.99 -3.42
C ALA A 87 8.11 8.20 -3.51
N VAL A 88 7.27 8.20 -2.46
CA VAL A 88 6.11 7.29 -2.39
C VAL A 88 4.94 7.72 -3.27
N GLY A 89 4.72 9.02 -3.46
CA GLY A 89 3.47 9.48 -4.08
C GLY A 89 3.60 10.14 -5.45
N ALA A 90 4.74 10.73 -5.78
CA ALA A 90 4.86 11.61 -6.95
C ALA A 90 5.20 10.83 -8.23
N GLU A 91 6.20 9.95 -8.18
CA GLU A 91 6.67 9.22 -9.36
C GLU A 91 5.71 8.11 -9.78
N ASP A 92 5.12 7.35 -8.84
CA ASP A 92 4.20 6.24 -9.16
C ASP A 92 2.84 6.73 -9.69
N ARG A 93 2.29 7.82 -9.13
CA ARG A 93 1.10 8.48 -9.71
C ARG A 93 1.40 9.07 -11.09
N ALA A 94 2.57 9.69 -11.28
CA ALA A 94 2.94 10.27 -12.56
C ALA A 94 3.12 9.19 -13.63
N GLU A 95 3.75 8.05 -13.30
CA GLU A 95 3.93 6.94 -14.22
C GLU A 95 2.59 6.28 -14.58
N THR A 96 1.73 6.05 -13.59
CA THR A 96 0.38 5.48 -13.82
C THR A 96 -0.47 6.42 -14.69
N ALA A 97 -0.44 7.73 -14.43
CA ALA A 97 -1.15 8.73 -15.23
C ALA A 97 -0.57 8.85 -16.66
N ALA A 98 0.75 8.77 -16.82
CA ALA A 98 1.40 8.79 -18.12
C ALA A 98 1.04 7.54 -18.94
N GLN A 99 0.99 6.37 -18.31
CA GLN A 99 0.62 5.11 -18.95
C GLN A 99 -0.85 5.12 -19.41
N ALA A 100 -1.77 5.62 -18.57
CA ALA A 100 -3.17 5.82 -18.94
C ALA A 100 -3.34 6.77 -20.14
N ARG A 101 -2.57 7.87 -20.19
CA ARG A 101 -2.59 8.81 -21.32
C ARG A 101 -2.05 8.19 -22.61
N ARG A 102 -1.02 7.35 -22.54
CA ARG A 102 -0.50 6.62 -23.71
C ARG A 102 -1.53 5.61 -24.21
N GLN A 103 -2.19 4.89 -23.32
CA GLN A 103 -3.24 3.94 -23.68
C GLN A 103 -4.43 4.65 -24.35
N ALA A 104 -4.87 5.79 -23.82
CA ALA A 104 -5.96 6.58 -24.40
C ALA A 104 -5.61 7.16 -25.79
N LYS A 105 -4.36 7.55 -26.03
CA LYS A 105 -3.90 7.95 -27.37
C LYS A 105 -3.92 6.78 -28.35
N SER A 106 -3.48 5.60 -27.93
CA SER A 106 -3.51 4.39 -28.76
C SER A 106 -4.94 3.97 -29.12
N ASP A 107 -5.86 4.02 -28.16
CA ASP A 107 -7.28 3.75 -28.38
C ASP A 107 -7.94 4.77 -29.32
N GLN A 108 -7.61 6.07 -29.16
CA GLN A 108 -8.08 7.11 -30.07
C GLN A 108 -7.52 6.96 -31.49
N GLU A 109 -6.26 6.53 -31.63
CA GLU A 109 -5.63 6.28 -32.92
C GLU A 109 -6.24 5.04 -33.60
N TYR A 110 -6.51 3.97 -32.84
CA TYR A 110 -7.22 2.79 -33.31
C TYR A 110 -8.66 3.11 -33.74
N ALA A 111 -9.39 3.88 -32.94
CA ALA A 111 -10.75 4.34 -33.29
C ALA A 111 -10.76 5.23 -34.53
N ARG A 112 -9.74 6.10 -34.70
CA ARG A 112 -9.57 6.90 -35.92
C ARG A 112 -9.23 6.04 -37.14
N ALA A 113 -8.37 5.04 -37.01
CA ALA A 113 -8.06 4.10 -38.09
C ALA A 113 -9.30 3.30 -38.50
N TYR A 114 -10.10 2.86 -37.52
CA TYR A 114 -11.34 2.13 -37.75
C TYR A 114 -12.40 2.97 -38.47
N LEU A 115 -12.52 4.27 -38.11
CA LEU A 115 -13.42 5.22 -38.77
C LEU A 115 -12.92 5.68 -40.15
N ARG A 116 -11.61 5.65 -40.40
CA ARG A 116 -11.02 6.01 -41.71
C ARG A 116 -11.17 4.89 -42.75
N GLY A 117 -11.59 3.68 -42.35
CA GLY A 117 -12.00 2.65 -43.30
C GLY A 117 -10.88 2.08 -44.17
N GLU A 118 -9.67 1.90 -43.62
CA GLU A 118 -8.66 1.08 -44.28
C GLU A 118 -9.00 -0.40 -44.06
N LYS A 119 -9.92 -0.89 -44.90
CA LYS A 119 -9.92 -2.31 -45.28
C LYS A 119 -8.57 -2.60 -45.94
N GLN A 120 -7.96 -3.73 -45.56
CA GLN A 120 -6.87 -4.36 -46.30
C GLN A 120 -7.22 -4.51 -47.79
#